data_AF-A0A497PLA8-F1
#
_entry.id   AF-A0A497PLA8-F1
#
_cell.length_a   1.000
_cell.length_b   1.000
_cell.length_c   1.000
_cell.angle_alpha   90.00
_cell.angle_beta   90.00
_cell.angle_gamma   90.00
#
_symmetry.space_group_name_H-M   'P 1'
#
loop_
_entity.id
_entity.type
_entity.pdbx_description
1 polymer ?
#
loop_
_entity_poly.entity_id
_entity_poly.type
_entity_poly.pdbx_seq_one_letter_code
_entity_poly.pdbx_strand_id
1 'polypeptide(L)'
;VGKIAIVEGNLSGDVLYSAQIIEIAPSITSALIKSLIEKGILSLKEIQNQLANIESKEKRKLCALVIGHKKTSPGAINKKTGITEFEFNDDLAIRIEKKVKNVDIQRVYRRTYKELPHDINELDPDFIISLHCNAFNEKASGTEVLYYHRSEKGKKMAEILLKHLVEHLKLPNRGIKPKTAEDRGGYLLRYTKAPCIIAEPFFIDNDDDLARAQEDIDGLAEAYAKTIEEIVEVV
;
A
#
# COMPACT_ATOMS: atom_id res chain seq x y z
N VAL A 1 31.00 32.09 10.79
CA VAL A 1 29.81 32.31 11.65
C VAL A 1 28.70 32.79 10.75
N GLY A 2 27.63 32.01 10.53
CA GLY A 2 26.61 32.43 9.53
C GLY A 2 25.83 31.32 8.84
N LYS A 3 26.36 30.10 8.74
CA LYS A 3 25.71 29.01 8.01
C LYS A 3 24.64 28.30 8.85
N ILE A 4 23.60 27.83 8.18
CA ILE A 4 22.60 26.91 8.74
C ILE A 4 23.01 25.50 8.34
N ALA A 5 22.85 24.56 9.27
CA ALA A 5 23.13 23.15 9.05
C ALA A 5 21.95 22.32 9.55
N ILE A 6 21.69 21.21 8.87
CA ILE A 6 20.85 20.12 9.37
C ILE A 6 21.76 19.24 10.23
N VAL A 7 21.32 18.96 11.46
CA VAL A 7 22.06 18.15 12.41
C VAL A 7 21.18 17.03 12.92
N GLU A 8 21.75 15.84 13.03
CA GLU A 8 21.11 14.69 13.68
C GLU A 8 21.75 14.49 15.06
N GLY A 9 20.93 14.28 16.09
CA GLY A 9 21.43 14.29 17.45
C GLY A 9 20.43 13.89 18.53
N ASN A 10 20.93 13.66 19.74
CA ASN A 10 20.10 13.35 20.89
C ASN A 10 19.65 14.63 21.61
N LEU A 11 18.33 14.81 21.72
CA LEU A 11 17.69 15.91 22.45
C LEU A 11 17.24 15.45 23.84
N SER A 12 17.47 16.28 24.85
CA SER A 12 16.74 16.20 26.12
C SER A 12 16.32 17.61 26.54
N GLY A 13 15.02 17.87 26.53
CA GLY A 13 14.47 19.23 26.51
C GLY A 13 14.91 19.99 25.26
N ASP A 14 15.37 21.23 25.43
CA ASP A 14 15.89 22.08 24.35
C ASP A 14 17.41 21.96 24.17
N VAL A 15 18.04 20.95 24.79
CA VAL A 15 19.50 20.75 24.78
C VAL A 15 19.87 19.56 23.89
N LEU A 16 20.80 19.79 22.96
CA LEU A 16 21.36 18.80 22.05
C LEU A 16 22.67 18.24 22.62
N TYR A 17 22.69 16.96 23.03
CA TYR A 17 23.81 16.35 23.78
C TYR A 17 24.87 15.71 22.87
N SER A 18 24.46 15.29 21.69
CA SER A 18 25.34 14.80 20.63
C SER A 18 24.76 15.27 19.32
N ALA A 19 25.60 15.70 18.38
CA ALA A 19 25.15 16.19 17.09
C ALA A 19 26.17 15.86 16.00
N GLN A 20 25.69 15.33 14.89
CA GLN A 20 26.45 15.19 13.66
C GLN A 20 25.82 16.11 12.60
N ILE A 21 26.67 16.81 11.85
CA ILE A 21 26.22 17.61 10.71
C ILE A 21 25.88 16.64 9.57
N ILE A 22 24.64 16.68 9.12
CA ILE A 22 24.16 15.92 7.95
C ILE A 22 24.44 16.73 6.69
N GLU A 23 23.99 17.99 6.68
CA GLU A 23 24.12 18.87 5.54
C GLU A 23 24.37 20.31 6.00
N ILE A 24 25.17 21.05 5.24
CA ILE A 24 25.36 22.48 5.44
C ILE A 24 24.73 23.20 4.25
N ALA A 25 23.72 24.02 4.52
CA ALA A 25 23.08 24.79 3.48
C ALA A 25 24.08 25.77 2.83
N PRO A 26 23.99 26.02 1.51
CA PRO A 26 24.79 27.04 0.84
C PRO A 26 24.72 28.40 1.53
N SER A 27 25.77 29.21 1.41
CA SER A 27 25.87 30.48 2.14
C SER A 27 24.71 31.44 1.88
N ILE A 28 24.24 31.53 0.62
CA ILE A 28 23.12 32.40 0.23
C ILE A 28 21.82 31.89 0.87
N THR A 29 21.55 30.60 0.81
CA THR A 29 20.38 29.96 1.43
C THR A 29 20.37 30.16 2.94
N SER A 30 21.53 29.97 3.59
CA SER A 30 21.70 30.22 5.02
C SER A 30 21.38 31.66 5.40
N ALA A 31 21.85 32.63 4.61
CA ALA A 31 21.59 34.05 4.85
C ALA A 31 20.11 34.41 4.65
N LEU A 32 19.46 33.85 3.62
CA LEU A 32 18.04 34.07 3.36
C LEU A 32 17.18 33.55 4.51
N ILE A 33 17.37 32.29 4.91
CA ILE A 33 16.59 31.67 6.00
C ILE A 33 16.76 32.48 7.30
N LYS A 34 17.99 32.91 7.62
CA LYS A 34 18.22 33.79 8.77
C LYS A 34 17.45 35.09 8.70
N SER A 35 17.51 35.78 7.56
CA SER A 35 16.78 37.04 7.37
C SER A 35 15.26 36.84 7.53
N LEU A 36 14.71 35.71 7.06
CA LEU A 36 13.30 35.39 7.23
C LEU A 36 12.93 35.12 8.70
N ILE A 37 13.81 34.43 9.45
CA ILE A 37 13.62 34.20 10.89
C ILE A 37 13.67 35.53 11.66
N GLU A 38 14.66 36.38 11.38
CA GLU A 38 14.81 37.70 12.02
C GLU A 38 13.62 38.62 11.76
N LYS A 39 13.02 38.52 10.56
CA LYS A 39 11.79 39.25 10.20
C LYS A 39 10.51 38.63 10.77
N GLY A 40 10.59 37.50 11.47
CA GLY A 40 9.44 36.78 12.01
C GLY A 40 8.55 36.14 10.95
N ILE A 41 9.05 35.98 9.71
CA ILE A 41 8.32 35.33 8.61
C ILE A 41 8.34 33.80 8.78
N LEU A 42 9.41 33.27 9.35
CA LEU A 42 9.58 31.84 9.67
C LEU A 42 10.03 31.69 11.13
N SER A 43 9.58 30.63 11.80
CA SER A 43 10.13 30.21 13.09
C SER A 43 11.02 28.98 12.95
N LEU A 44 12.01 28.84 13.84
CA LEU A 44 12.84 27.63 13.91
C LEU A 44 12.00 26.37 14.12
N LYS A 45 10.93 26.47 14.91
CA LYS A 45 10.01 25.36 15.19
C LYS A 45 9.23 24.92 13.95
N GLU A 46 8.77 25.86 13.13
CA GLU A 46 8.13 25.54 11.84
C GLU A 46 9.12 24.86 10.90
N ILE A 47 10.36 25.35 10.82
CA ILE A 47 11.40 24.73 9.99
C ILE A 47 11.70 23.30 10.45
N GLN A 48 11.84 23.07 11.76
CA GLN A 48 12.04 21.72 12.33
C GLN A 48 10.88 20.78 12.01
N ASN A 49 9.63 21.24 12.18
CA ASN A 49 8.45 20.46 11.84
C ASN A 49 8.38 20.13 10.34
N GLN A 50 8.76 21.07 9.47
CA GLN A 50 8.80 20.84 8.03
C GLN A 50 9.93 19.90 7.62
N LEU A 51 11.11 19.98 8.26
CA LEU A 51 12.21 19.05 8.02
C LEU A 51 11.83 17.60 8.34
N ALA A 52 11.19 17.36 9.49
CA ALA A 52 10.68 16.03 9.83
C ALA A 52 9.65 15.50 8.80
N ASN A 53 8.79 16.38 8.29
CA ASN A 53 7.85 16.06 7.21
C ASN A 53 8.54 15.78 5.86
N ILE A 54 9.70 16.39 5.59
CA ILE A 54 10.48 16.17 4.36
C ILE A 54 11.25 14.85 4.45
N GLU A 55 11.91 14.57 5.58
CA GLU A 55 12.64 13.31 5.79
C GLU A 55 11.71 12.09 5.76
N SER A 56 10.51 12.20 6.33
CA SER A 56 9.48 11.15 6.25
C SER A 56 8.91 10.99 4.83
N LYS A 57 8.92 12.06 4.01
CA LYS A 57 8.59 11.96 2.58
C LYS A 57 9.68 11.29 1.75
N GLU A 58 10.95 11.40 2.11
CA GLU A 58 12.05 10.72 1.41
C GLU A 58 12.19 9.23 1.78
N LYS A 59 11.61 8.79 2.90
CA LYS A 59 11.61 7.38 3.34
C LYS A 59 10.26 6.66 3.15
N ARG A 60 9.46 7.10 2.18
CA ARG A 60 8.17 6.44 1.91
C ARG A 60 8.40 5.01 1.44
N LYS A 61 7.70 4.09 2.08
CA LYS A 61 7.66 2.70 1.67
C LYS A 61 7.01 2.60 0.29
N LEU A 62 7.46 1.64 -0.51
CA LEU A 62 6.86 1.33 -1.81
C LEU A 62 5.93 0.12 -1.71
N CYS A 63 4.66 0.32 -2.03
CA CYS A 63 3.69 -0.75 -2.22
C CYS A 63 3.52 -1.04 -3.72
N ALA A 64 3.84 -2.27 -4.11
CA ALA A 64 3.44 -2.77 -5.43
C ALA A 64 1.99 -3.23 -5.37
N LEU A 65 1.11 -2.46 -6.00
CA LEU A 65 -0.32 -2.76 -6.10
C LEU A 65 -0.57 -3.51 -7.42
N VAL A 66 -0.66 -4.84 -7.34
CA VAL A 66 -0.78 -5.70 -8.51
C VAL A 66 -2.24 -5.82 -8.91
N ILE A 67 -2.56 -5.44 -10.14
CA ILE A 67 -3.89 -5.62 -10.70
C ILE A 67 -3.98 -7.07 -11.19
N GLY A 68 -4.83 -7.86 -10.54
CA GLY A 68 -5.13 -9.21 -10.96
C GLY A 68 -5.61 -9.22 -12.41
N HIS A 69 -5.19 -10.23 -13.16
CA HIS A 69 -5.62 -10.42 -14.55
C HIS A 69 -5.08 -9.36 -15.53
N LYS A 70 -5.60 -9.36 -16.77
CA LYS A 70 -5.26 -8.36 -17.80
C LYS A 70 -6.38 -8.29 -18.82
N LYS A 71 -6.51 -7.18 -19.55
CA LYS A 71 -7.57 -6.97 -20.56
C LYS A 71 -7.81 -8.15 -21.53
N THR A 72 -6.75 -8.83 -21.97
CA THR A 72 -6.84 -9.99 -22.89
C THR A 72 -7.06 -11.34 -22.21
N SER A 73 -7.02 -11.39 -20.88
CA SER A 73 -7.31 -12.57 -20.04
C SER A 73 -7.85 -12.05 -18.71
N PRO A 74 -9.12 -11.59 -18.70
CA PRO A 74 -9.62 -10.64 -17.70
C PRO A 74 -10.05 -11.29 -16.38
N GLY A 75 -9.94 -12.61 -16.28
CA GLY A 75 -10.32 -13.34 -15.07
C GLY A 75 -11.79 -13.72 -15.04
N ALA A 76 -12.35 -13.81 -13.85
CA ALA A 76 -13.77 -14.09 -13.68
C ALA A 76 -14.63 -12.94 -14.23
N ILE A 77 -15.87 -13.25 -14.61
CA ILE A 77 -16.82 -12.30 -15.17
C ILE A 77 -18.15 -12.50 -14.48
N ASN A 78 -18.76 -11.41 -14.01
CA ASN A 78 -20.16 -11.46 -13.58
C ASN A 78 -21.05 -11.55 -14.84
N LYS A 79 -21.81 -12.63 -14.98
CA LYS A 79 -22.62 -12.88 -16.18
C LYS A 79 -23.76 -11.89 -16.39
N LYS A 80 -24.25 -11.27 -15.32
CA LYS A 80 -25.40 -10.35 -15.38
C LYS A 80 -24.98 -8.94 -15.77
N THR A 81 -23.90 -8.44 -15.20
CA THR A 81 -23.41 -7.07 -15.47
C THR A 81 -22.38 -7.02 -16.61
N GLY A 82 -21.72 -8.14 -16.90
CA GLY A 82 -20.60 -8.21 -17.85
C GLY A 82 -19.27 -7.70 -17.29
N ILE A 83 -19.25 -7.23 -16.04
CA ILE A 83 -18.04 -6.70 -15.39
C ILE A 83 -17.04 -7.83 -15.18
N THR A 84 -15.81 -7.59 -15.63
CA THR A 84 -14.71 -8.52 -15.43
C THR A 84 -13.89 -8.21 -14.18
N GLU A 85 -13.22 -9.24 -13.65
CA GLU A 85 -12.31 -9.12 -12.51
C GLU A 85 -11.19 -8.10 -12.77
N PHE A 86 -10.61 -8.10 -13.97
CA PHE A 86 -9.61 -7.11 -14.35
C PHE A 86 -10.15 -5.67 -14.33
N GLU A 87 -11.32 -5.42 -14.93
CA GLU A 87 -11.91 -4.08 -14.99
C GLU A 87 -12.25 -3.54 -13.60
N PHE A 88 -12.81 -4.37 -12.73
CA PHE A 88 -13.10 -3.98 -11.36
C PHE A 88 -11.82 -3.63 -10.59
N ASN A 89 -10.79 -4.49 -10.67
CA ASN A 89 -9.55 -4.28 -9.94
C ASN A 89 -8.73 -3.10 -10.46
N ASP A 90 -8.80 -2.78 -11.76
CA ASP A 90 -8.14 -1.61 -12.34
C ASP A 90 -8.75 -0.30 -11.81
N ASP A 91 -10.09 -0.18 -11.80
CA ASP A 91 -10.77 0.99 -11.22
C ASP A 91 -10.49 1.12 -9.72
N LEU A 92 -10.56 0.00 -8.98
CA LEU A 92 -10.27 -0.02 -7.56
C LEU A 92 -8.82 0.42 -7.28
N ALA A 93 -7.83 -0.05 -8.05
CA ALA A 93 -6.43 0.34 -7.89
C ALA A 93 -6.21 1.85 -8.08
N ILE A 94 -6.90 2.47 -9.06
CA ILE A 94 -6.87 3.92 -9.28
C ILE A 94 -7.42 4.68 -8.08
N ARG A 95 -8.50 4.19 -7.46
CA ARG A 95 -9.09 4.83 -6.27
C ARG A 95 -8.20 4.69 -5.05
N ILE A 96 -7.59 3.52 -4.84
CA ILE A 96 -6.64 3.27 -3.75
C ILE A 96 -5.46 4.23 -3.85
N GLU A 97 -4.82 4.32 -5.02
CA GLU A 97 -3.67 5.21 -5.26
C GLU A 97 -3.98 6.67 -4.89
N LYS A 98 -5.19 7.16 -5.20
CA LYS A 98 -5.61 8.53 -4.88
C LYS A 98 -5.83 8.78 -3.38
N LYS A 99 -6.03 7.73 -2.58
CA LYS A 99 -6.38 7.81 -1.16
C LYS A 99 -5.20 7.58 -0.22
N VAL A 100 -4.20 6.83 -0.67
CA VAL A 100 -2.94 6.62 0.05
C VAL A 100 -2.14 7.94 0.09
N LYS A 101 -1.50 8.24 1.22
CA LYS A 101 -0.83 9.53 1.47
C LYS A 101 0.67 9.39 1.73
N ASN A 102 1.07 8.38 2.49
CA ASN A 102 2.44 8.24 3.01
C ASN A 102 3.18 7.00 2.48
N VAL A 103 2.57 6.27 1.55
CA VAL A 103 3.18 5.13 0.87
C VAL A 103 3.17 5.42 -0.62
N ASP A 104 4.29 5.19 -1.30
CA ASP A 104 4.34 5.30 -2.75
C ASP A 104 3.67 4.06 -3.35
N ILE A 105 2.75 4.27 -4.29
CA ILE A 105 2.02 3.19 -4.95
C ILE A 105 2.55 3.03 -6.36
N GLN A 106 3.04 1.82 -6.67
CA GLN A 106 3.31 1.41 -8.03
C GLN A 106 2.25 0.40 -8.47
N ARG A 107 1.33 0.82 -9.34
CA ARG A 107 0.42 -0.11 -10.02
C ARG A 107 1.19 -1.04 -10.94
N VAL A 108 0.95 -2.34 -10.84
CA VAL A 108 1.63 -3.36 -11.65
C VAL A 108 0.62 -4.13 -12.51
N TYR A 109 0.87 -4.15 -13.82
CA TYR A 109 0.08 -4.89 -14.80
C TYR A 109 0.89 -6.06 -15.35
N ARG A 110 0.34 -7.28 -15.28
CA ARG A 110 1.07 -8.48 -15.69
C ARG A 110 1.22 -8.58 -17.21
N ARG A 111 2.43 -8.92 -17.68
CA ARG A 111 2.66 -9.41 -19.05
C ARG A 111 2.18 -10.86 -19.18
N THR A 112 2.74 -11.72 -18.32
CA THR A 112 2.32 -13.10 -18.10
C THR A 112 2.33 -13.40 -16.61
N TYR A 113 1.63 -14.44 -16.16
CA TYR A 113 1.65 -14.81 -14.74
C TYR A 113 3.01 -15.35 -14.29
N LYS A 114 3.76 -16.00 -15.19
CA LYS A 114 5.07 -16.60 -14.88
C LYS A 114 6.13 -15.53 -14.61
N GLU A 115 6.16 -14.47 -15.40
CA GLU A 115 7.14 -13.38 -15.30
C GLU A 115 6.78 -12.37 -14.18
N LEU A 116 5.51 -12.36 -13.74
CA LEU A 116 5.01 -11.36 -12.80
C LEU A 116 5.83 -11.21 -11.50
N PRO A 117 6.27 -12.28 -10.81
CA PRO A 117 7.11 -12.11 -9.62
C PRO A 117 8.46 -11.45 -9.94
N HIS A 118 9.06 -11.76 -11.09
CA HIS A 118 10.31 -11.12 -11.52
C HIS A 118 10.08 -9.63 -11.80
N ASP A 119 9.04 -9.30 -12.58
CA ASP A 119 8.68 -7.91 -12.89
C ASP A 119 8.43 -7.08 -11.62
N ILE A 120 7.78 -7.66 -10.60
CA ILE A 120 7.56 -7.00 -9.31
C ILE A 120 8.88 -6.85 -8.52
N ASN A 121 9.72 -7.89 -8.49
CA ASN A 121 10.97 -7.87 -7.75
C ASN A 121 11.98 -6.84 -8.29
N GLU A 122 11.94 -6.51 -9.58
CA GLU A 122 12.77 -5.44 -10.17
C GLU A 122 12.36 -4.04 -9.71
N LEU A 123 11.15 -3.88 -9.17
CA LEU A 123 10.71 -2.62 -8.55
C LEU A 123 11.23 -2.45 -7.12
N ASP A 124 11.78 -3.52 -6.53
CA ASP A 124 12.21 -3.59 -5.13
C ASP A 124 11.19 -3.00 -4.11
N PRO A 125 9.91 -3.42 -4.15
CA PRO A 125 8.91 -2.87 -3.26
C PRO A 125 9.12 -3.35 -1.81
N ASP A 126 8.68 -2.57 -0.84
CA ASP A 126 8.67 -2.99 0.56
C ASP A 126 7.61 -4.04 0.85
N PHE A 127 6.47 -3.98 0.14
CA PHE A 127 5.40 -4.96 0.23
C PHE A 127 4.47 -4.95 -0.99
N ILE A 128 3.68 -6.01 -1.11
CA ILE A 128 2.86 -6.29 -2.30
C ILE A 128 1.42 -6.63 -1.88
N ILE A 129 0.46 -5.98 -2.53
CA ILE A 129 -0.96 -6.34 -2.44
C ILE A 129 -1.44 -6.66 -3.86
N SER A 130 -1.88 -7.89 -4.09
CA SER A 130 -2.49 -8.30 -5.36
C SER A 130 -4.00 -8.29 -5.25
N LEU A 131 -4.65 -7.43 -6.05
CA LEU A 131 -6.09 -7.28 -6.09
C LEU A 131 -6.70 -8.36 -6.98
N HIS A 132 -7.67 -9.10 -6.44
CA HIS A 132 -8.43 -10.12 -7.14
C HIS A 132 -9.91 -10.06 -6.75
N CYS A 133 -10.72 -10.87 -7.41
CA CYS A 133 -12.07 -11.17 -6.96
C CYS A 133 -12.30 -12.68 -7.07
N ASN A 134 -12.97 -13.26 -6.08
CA ASN A 134 -13.17 -14.70 -6.06
C ASN A 134 -14.24 -15.08 -7.07
N ALA A 135 -14.27 -16.35 -7.47
CA ALA A 135 -15.35 -16.89 -8.28
C ALA A 135 -15.46 -18.40 -8.10
N PHE A 136 -16.69 -18.91 -8.06
CA PHE A 136 -16.90 -20.34 -7.88
C PHE A 136 -18.18 -20.87 -8.56
N ASN A 137 -19.36 -20.48 -8.08
CA ASN A 137 -20.64 -21.08 -8.48
C ASN A 137 -21.84 -20.11 -8.43
N GLU A 138 -21.57 -18.80 -8.48
CA GLU A 138 -22.58 -17.72 -8.42
C GLU A 138 -23.34 -17.60 -7.08
N LYS A 139 -23.07 -18.48 -6.10
CA LYS A 139 -23.72 -18.49 -4.78
C LYS A 139 -22.75 -18.27 -3.62
N ALA A 140 -21.49 -18.67 -3.79
CA ALA A 140 -20.46 -18.43 -2.79
C ALA A 140 -20.34 -16.93 -2.51
N SER A 141 -20.11 -16.57 -1.25
CA SER A 141 -20.02 -15.19 -0.79
C SER A 141 -18.95 -15.09 0.28
N GLY A 142 -18.35 -13.91 0.39
CA GLY A 142 -17.50 -13.55 1.52
C GLY A 142 -16.09 -13.11 1.15
N THR A 143 -15.39 -12.69 2.20
CA THR A 143 -14.09 -12.05 2.13
C THR A 143 -12.99 -12.98 2.64
N GLU A 144 -11.96 -13.22 1.82
CA GLU A 144 -10.73 -13.91 2.23
C GLU A 144 -9.47 -13.17 1.75
N VAL A 145 -8.36 -13.40 2.46
CA VAL A 145 -7.04 -12.86 2.08
C VAL A 145 -6.03 -13.99 2.13
N LEU A 146 -5.28 -14.19 1.05
CA LEU A 146 -4.32 -15.28 0.90
C LEU A 146 -2.91 -14.77 1.22
N TYR A 147 -2.10 -15.60 1.87
CA TYR A 147 -0.71 -15.30 2.17
C TYR A 147 0.16 -16.56 2.02
N TYR A 148 1.46 -16.38 1.78
CA TYR A 148 2.37 -17.53 1.76
C TYR A 148 2.50 -18.13 3.15
N HIS A 149 2.28 -19.43 3.29
CA HIS A 149 2.13 -20.09 4.60
C HIS A 149 3.34 -19.95 5.55
N ARG A 150 4.55 -19.65 5.01
CA ARG A 150 5.77 -19.42 5.81
C ARG A 150 6.12 -17.94 5.99
N SER A 151 5.30 -17.01 5.49
CA SER A 151 5.54 -15.59 5.62
C SER A 151 4.84 -15.04 6.87
N GLU A 152 5.60 -14.78 7.93
CA GLU A 152 5.06 -14.15 9.15
C GLU A 152 4.56 -12.72 8.87
N LYS A 153 5.31 -11.94 8.08
CA LYS A 153 4.88 -10.61 7.63
C LYS A 153 3.63 -10.70 6.75
N GLY A 154 3.60 -11.61 5.79
CA GLY A 154 2.42 -11.84 4.93
C GLY A 154 1.18 -12.23 5.73
N LYS A 155 1.34 -13.03 6.79
CA LYS A 155 0.24 -13.38 7.71
C LYS A 155 -0.32 -12.12 8.40
N LYS A 156 0.54 -11.29 9.00
CA LYS A 156 0.12 -10.04 9.66
C LYS A 156 -0.57 -9.08 8.69
N MET A 157 0.00 -8.89 7.50
CA MET A 157 -0.61 -8.06 6.45
C MET A 157 -2.00 -8.58 6.06
N ALA A 158 -2.16 -9.90 5.92
CA ALA A 158 -3.44 -10.50 5.58
C ALA A 158 -4.49 -10.32 6.69
N GLU A 159 -4.08 -10.39 7.96
CA GLU A 159 -4.96 -10.12 9.12
C GLU A 159 -5.46 -8.67 9.14
N ILE A 160 -4.55 -7.71 8.91
CA ILE A 160 -4.88 -6.27 8.83
C ILE A 160 -5.86 -6.02 7.67
N LEU A 161 -5.54 -6.49 6.46
CA LEU A 161 -6.39 -6.28 5.30
C LEU A 161 -7.78 -6.91 5.48
N LEU A 162 -7.82 -8.16 5.94
CA LEU A 162 -9.09 -8.86 6.16
C LEU A 162 -10.00 -8.10 7.13
N LYS A 163 -9.45 -7.54 8.22
CA LYS A 163 -10.21 -6.76 9.20
C LYS A 163 -10.90 -5.56 8.52
N HIS A 164 -10.14 -4.74 7.78
CA HIS A 164 -10.69 -3.56 7.11
C HIS A 164 -11.73 -3.93 6.03
N LEU A 165 -11.47 -4.99 5.26
CA LEU A 165 -12.40 -5.45 4.22
C LEU A 165 -13.71 -5.97 4.81
N VAL A 166 -13.66 -6.82 5.85
CA VAL A 166 -14.85 -7.36 6.52
C VAL A 166 -15.63 -6.25 7.20
N GLU A 167 -14.94 -5.29 7.84
CA GLU A 167 -15.57 -4.14 8.46
C GLU A 167 -16.31 -3.28 7.44
N HIS A 168 -15.73 -3.07 6.25
CA HIS A 168 -16.35 -2.26 5.20
C HIS A 168 -17.49 -3.01 4.49
N LEU A 169 -17.20 -4.19 3.94
CA LEU A 169 -18.12 -4.90 3.05
C LEU A 169 -19.28 -5.54 3.81
N LYS A 170 -19.09 -5.89 5.09
CA LYS A 170 -20.06 -6.65 5.91
C LYS A 170 -20.47 -7.99 5.27
N LEU A 171 -19.63 -8.53 4.40
CA LEU A 171 -19.79 -9.86 3.81
C LEU A 171 -19.29 -10.96 4.77
N PRO A 172 -19.65 -12.24 4.54
CA PRO A 172 -19.17 -13.35 5.36
C PRO A 172 -17.64 -13.35 5.49
N ASN A 173 -17.13 -13.38 6.72
CA ASN A 173 -15.70 -13.45 6.98
C ASN A 173 -15.20 -14.89 6.78
N ARG A 174 -14.42 -15.13 5.72
CA ARG A 174 -13.88 -16.47 5.39
C ARG A 174 -12.47 -16.67 5.94
N GLY A 175 -11.89 -15.68 6.59
CA GLY A 175 -10.58 -15.75 7.22
C GLY A 175 -9.41 -15.58 6.25
N ILE A 176 -8.21 -15.50 6.82
CA ILE A 176 -6.97 -15.59 6.06
C ILE A 176 -6.70 -17.02 5.61
N LYS A 177 -6.08 -17.22 4.45
CA LYS A 177 -5.77 -18.55 3.90
C LYS A 177 -4.27 -18.70 3.66
N PRO A 178 -3.58 -19.60 4.40
CA PRO A 178 -2.21 -19.94 4.05
C PRO A 178 -2.17 -20.68 2.71
N LYS A 179 -1.17 -20.37 1.88
CA LYS A 179 -0.94 -21.01 0.58
C LYS A 179 0.48 -21.54 0.47
N THR A 180 0.61 -22.74 -0.07
CA THR A 180 1.84 -23.32 -0.61
C THR A 180 2.09 -22.82 -2.03
N ALA A 181 3.21 -23.15 -2.65
CA ALA A 181 3.51 -22.69 -4.01
C ALA A 181 2.62 -23.36 -5.07
N GLU A 182 2.12 -24.55 -4.74
CA GLU A 182 1.29 -25.41 -5.58
C GLU A 182 -0.19 -25.02 -5.56
N ASP A 183 -0.62 -24.29 -4.52
CA ASP A 183 -1.98 -23.78 -4.43
C ASP A 183 -2.24 -22.66 -5.46
N ARG A 184 -3.51 -22.50 -5.87
CA ARG A 184 -3.92 -21.35 -6.69
C ARG A 184 -3.54 -20.03 -6.01
N GLY A 185 -2.81 -19.17 -6.74
CA GLY A 185 -2.25 -17.92 -6.22
C GLY A 185 -0.90 -18.08 -5.50
N GLY A 186 -0.52 -19.30 -5.13
CA GLY A 186 0.67 -19.63 -4.37
C GLY A 186 2.00 -19.26 -5.03
N TYR A 187 2.06 -19.36 -6.36
CA TYR A 187 3.25 -19.00 -7.14
C TYR A 187 3.67 -17.53 -6.92
N LEU A 188 2.74 -16.58 -7.05
CA LEU A 188 3.03 -15.17 -6.82
C LEU A 188 3.52 -14.94 -5.38
N LEU A 189 2.78 -15.47 -4.40
CA LEU A 189 3.08 -15.36 -2.98
C LEU A 189 4.46 -15.93 -2.60
N ARG A 190 4.91 -16.99 -3.28
CA ARG A 190 6.18 -17.68 -3.00
C ARG A 190 7.39 -16.97 -3.60
N TYR A 191 7.27 -16.48 -4.83
CA TYR A 191 8.40 -16.08 -5.67
C TYR A 191 8.64 -14.56 -5.71
N THR A 192 7.85 -13.77 -5.00
CA THR A 192 8.19 -12.37 -4.68
C THR A 192 9.14 -12.32 -3.49
N LYS A 193 10.13 -11.42 -3.53
CA LYS A 193 11.09 -11.18 -2.44
C LYS A 193 10.44 -10.45 -1.27
N ALA A 194 9.65 -9.42 -1.59
CA ALA A 194 8.89 -8.67 -0.61
C ALA A 194 7.68 -9.48 -0.10
N PRO A 195 7.20 -9.23 1.13
CA PRO A 195 5.95 -9.79 1.63
C PRO A 195 4.78 -9.52 0.68
N CYS A 196 4.04 -10.56 0.32
CA CYS A 196 2.94 -10.49 -0.63
C CYS A 196 1.67 -11.11 -0.05
N ILE A 197 0.53 -10.46 -0.31
CA ILE A 197 -0.82 -10.97 -0.04
C ILE A 197 -1.68 -10.88 -1.30
N ILE A 198 -2.67 -11.76 -1.42
CA ILE A 198 -3.70 -11.71 -2.46
C ILE A 198 -5.04 -11.44 -1.79
N ALA A 199 -5.71 -10.38 -2.19
CA ALA A 199 -6.99 -9.97 -1.65
C ALA A 199 -8.13 -10.53 -2.51
N GLU A 200 -9.05 -11.27 -1.88
CA GLU A 200 -10.25 -11.83 -2.49
C GLU A 200 -11.46 -11.29 -1.70
N PRO A 201 -11.79 -9.99 -1.85
CA PRO A 201 -12.71 -9.28 -0.95
C PRO A 201 -14.15 -9.78 -1.02
N PHE A 202 -14.56 -10.31 -2.18
CA PHE A 202 -15.90 -10.80 -2.47
C PHE A 202 -15.86 -11.75 -3.68
N PHE A 203 -16.97 -12.43 -3.98
CA PHE A 203 -17.14 -13.27 -5.17
C PHE A 203 -17.77 -12.47 -6.32
N ILE A 204 -17.03 -12.22 -7.40
CA ILE A 204 -17.54 -11.41 -8.53
C ILE A 204 -18.68 -12.09 -9.28
N ASP A 205 -18.71 -13.42 -9.29
CA ASP A 205 -19.80 -14.20 -9.90
C ASP A 205 -21.07 -14.25 -9.05
N ASN A 206 -21.02 -13.75 -7.81
CA ASN A 206 -22.20 -13.56 -6.96
C ASN A 206 -22.71 -12.12 -7.10
N ASP A 207 -23.95 -11.98 -7.54
CA ASP A 207 -24.57 -10.68 -7.82
C ASP A 207 -24.69 -9.77 -6.59
N ASP A 208 -24.96 -10.33 -5.41
CA ASP A 208 -25.15 -9.56 -4.17
C ASP A 208 -23.79 -9.05 -3.65
N ASP A 209 -22.76 -9.89 -3.72
CA ASP A 209 -21.37 -9.54 -3.38
C ASP A 209 -20.85 -8.41 -4.28
N LEU A 210 -21.04 -8.52 -5.59
CA LEU A 210 -20.64 -7.48 -6.54
C LEU A 210 -21.44 -6.19 -6.32
N ALA A 211 -22.76 -6.27 -6.14
CA ALA A 211 -23.60 -5.11 -5.88
C ALA A 211 -23.16 -4.39 -4.60
N ARG A 212 -22.85 -5.13 -3.52
CA ARG A 212 -22.35 -4.58 -2.27
C ARG A 212 -21.01 -3.86 -2.46
N ALA A 213 -20.10 -4.43 -3.24
CA ALA A 213 -18.81 -3.80 -3.53
C ALA A 213 -18.95 -2.51 -4.37
N GLN A 214 -19.90 -2.47 -5.30
CA GLN A 214 -20.16 -1.31 -6.16
C GLN A 214 -20.92 -0.18 -5.45
N GLU A 215 -21.79 -0.52 -4.48
CA GLU A 215 -22.57 0.43 -3.70
C GLU A 215 -21.65 1.48 -3.02
N ASP A 216 -20.50 1.05 -2.50
CA ASP A 216 -19.51 1.94 -1.89
C ASP A 216 -18.06 1.52 -2.22
N ILE A 217 -17.72 1.65 -3.51
CA ILE A 217 -16.37 1.36 -4.01
C ILE A 217 -15.31 2.33 -3.49
N ASP A 218 -15.69 3.58 -3.19
CA ASP A 218 -14.77 4.55 -2.61
C ASP A 218 -14.47 4.24 -1.14
N GLY A 219 -15.45 3.77 -0.38
CA GLY A 219 -15.23 3.21 0.95
C GLY A 219 -14.39 1.93 0.92
N LEU A 220 -14.53 1.10 -0.12
CA LEU A 220 -13.69 -0.09 -0.30
C LEU A 220 -12.23 0.32 -0.57
N ALA A 221 -12.03 1.31 -1.44
CA ALA A 221 -10.71 1.87 -1.69
C ALA A 221 -10.11 2.52 -0.43
N GLU A 222 -10.94 3.15 0.41
CA GLU A 222 -10.52 3.70 1.71
C GLU A 222 -10.06 2.58 2.68
N ALA A 223 -10.75 1.44 2.70
CA ALA A 223 -10.35 0.28 3.51
C ALA A 223 -8.97 -0.26 3.11
N TYR A 224 -8.68 -0.32 1.80
CA TYR A 224 -7.35 -0.64 1.30
C TYR A 224 -6.32 0.44 1.63
N ALA A 225 -6.64 1.72 1.48
CA ALA A 225 -5.72 2.80 1.79
C ALA A 225 -5.32 2.79 3.28
N LYS A 226 -6.29 2.64 4.19
CA LYS A 226 -6.04 2.47 5.63
C LYS A 226 -5.15 1.27 5.91
N THR A 227 -5.41 0.14 5.24
CA THR A 227 -4.58 -1.06 5.35
C THR A 227 -3.15 -0.79 4.92
N ILE A 228 -2.94 -0.13 3.78
CA ILE A 228 -1.62 0.18 3.23
C ILE A 228 -0.82 1.07 4.21
N GLU A 229 -1.47 2.07 4.79
CA GLU A 229 -0.85 2.95 5.80
C GLU A 229 -0.51 2.18 7.09
N GLU A 230 -1.34 1.23 7.52
CA GLU A 230 -1.11 0.40 8.71
C GLU A 230 -0.03 -0.67 8.49
N ILE A 231 0.11 -1.20 7.27
CA ILE A 231 1.10 -2.22 6.92
C ILE A 231 2.55 -1.70 7.05
N VAL A 232 2.77 -0.39 6.91
CA VAL A 232 4.09 0.24 7.06
C VAL A 232 4.78 -0.13 8.37
N GLU A 233 4.02 -0.29 9.46
CA GLU A 233 4.55 -0.61 10.78
C GLU A 233 4.97 -2.08 10.95
N VAL A 234 4.58 -2.96 10.02
CA VAL A 234 4.88 -4.41 10.08
C VAL A 234 5.91 -4.87 9.03
N VAL A 235 6.30 -4.00 8.09
CA VAL A 235 7.18 -4.33 6.93
C VAL A 235 8.57 -3.71 6.98
#